data_AF-A0A1H4TL21-F1
#
_entry.id   AF-A0A1H4TL21-F1
#
_cell.length_a   1.000
_cell.length_b   1.000
_cell.length_c   1.000
_cell.angle_alpha   90.00
_cell.angle_beta   90.00
_cell.angle_gamma   90.00
#
_symmetry.space_group_name_H-M   'P 1'
#
loop_
_entity.id
_entity.type
_entity.pdbx_description
1 polymer ?
#
loop_
_entity_poly.entity_id
_entity_poly.type
_entity_poly.pdbx_seq_one_letter_code
_entity_poly.pdbx_strand_id
1 'polypeptide(L)'
;MSENWLIGAIAFLAVVLYGLYEFIRTSAMIHTLERPLWKHFKDWDNNVPPIKKRVRNKDFQRDYYAYSRLSSEELIENRIILKSQENLGSFIQVLLDLLWKLSLPILVVAIGSTNLPPNHPFTVQWNEVVQQLFHSSLIWIAASMASFSCIVLVQFLFARNRKKWVNYHLLIIDQVLEKTF
;
A
#
# COMPACT_ATOMS: atom_id res chain seq x y z
N MET A 1 -22.90 26.26 -4.56
CA MET A 1 -22.18 24.99 -4.33
C MET A 1 -21.59 25.05 -2.93
N SER A 2 -21.88 24.08 -2.07
CA SER A 2 -21.45 24.11 -0.66
C SER A 2 -19.95 23.82 -0.50
N GLU A 3 -19.26 24.57 0.36
CA GLU A 3 -17.83 24.41 0.69
C GLU A 3 -17.45 22.97 1.03
N ASN A 4 -18.36 22.21 1.64
CA ASN A 4 -18.18 20.79 1.99
C ASN A 4 -17.84 19.89 0.77
N TRP A 5 -18.32 20.24 -0.43
CA TRP A 5 -18.03 19.47 -1.64
C TRP A 5 -16.57 19.63 -2.09
N LEU A 6 -16.02 20.84 -1.93
CA LEU A 6 -14.63 21.13 -2.27
C LEU A 6 -13.66 20.38 -1.34
N ILE A 7 -13.99 20.32 -0.04
CA ILE A 7 -13.24 19.54 0.97
C ILE A 7 -13.21 18.06 0.57
N GLY A 8 -14.37 17.49 0.27
CA GLY A 8 -14.50 16.10 -0.15
C GLY A 8 -13.73 15.81 -1.45
N ALA A 9 -13.75 16.73 -2.41
CA ALA A 9 -13.02 16.60 -3.67
C ALA A 9 -11.50 16.59 -3.47
N ILE A 10 -10.95 17.49 -2.62
CA ILE A 10 -9.51 17.55 -2.31
C ILE A 10 -9.07 16.27 -1.59
N ALA A 11 -9.83 15.86 -0.56
CA ALA A 11 -9.64 14.62 0.18
C ALA A 11 -9.57 13.40 -0.75
N PHE A 12 -10.55 13.27 -1.65
CA PHE A 12 -10.61 12.20 -2.63
C PHE A 12 -9.42 12.22 -3.60
N LEU A 13 -9.09 13.40 -4.13
CA LEU A 13 -7.96 13.58 -5.06
C LEU A 13 -6.63 13.17 -4.41
N ALA A 14 -6.41 13.49 -3.14
CA ALA A 14 -5.22 13.07 -2.41
C ALA A 14 -5.12 11.53 -2.29
N VAL A 15 -6.24 10.85 -1.99
CA VAL A 15 -6.28 9.38 -1.92
C VAL A 15 -5.99 8.76 -3.29
N VAL A 16 -6.56 9.31 -4.37
CA VAL A 16 -6.35 8.82 -5.75
C VAL A 16 -4.89 8.99 -6.17
N LEU A 17 -4.30 10.17 -5.95
CA LEU A 17 -2.90 10.44 -6.28
C LEU A 17 -1.95 9.51 -5.51
N TYR A 18 -2.23 9.25 -4.23
CA TYR A 18 -1.45 8.31 -3.43
C TYR A 18 -1.59 6.87 -3.95
N GLY A 19 -2.81 6.44 -4.30
CA GLY A 19 -3.04 5.13 -4.90
C GLY A 19 -2.29 4.95 -6.22
N LEU A 20 -2.27 5.98 -7.07
CA LEU A 20 -1.48 6.00 -8.31
C LEU A 20 0.03 5.91 -8.03
N TYR A 21 0.53 6.63 -7.02
CA TYR A 21 1.93 6.54 -6.61
C TYR A 21 2.31 5.12 -6.18
N GLU A 22 1.52 4.48 -5.31
CA GLU A 22 1.79 3.10 -4.86
C GLU A 22 1.65 2.07 -6.00
N PHE A 23 0.74 2.32 -6.94
CA PHE A 23 0.61 1.53 -8.17
C PHE A 23 1.85 1.63 -9.05
N ILE A 24 2.31 2.84 -9.37
CA ILE A 24 3.52 3.08 -10.19
C ILE A 24 4.74 2.44 -9.52
N ARG A 25 4.92 2.65 -8.22
CA ARG A 25 6.01 2.05 -7.45
C ARG A 25 6.02 0.53 -7.55
N THR A 26 4.85 -0.10 -7.39
CA THR A 26 4.71 -1.56 -7.48
C THR A 26 4.95 -2.06 -8.90
N SER A 27 4.41 -1.36 -9.90
CA SER A 27 4.63 -1.68 -11.31
C SER A 27 6.09 -1.56 -11.72
N ALA A 28 6.80 -0.53 -11.25
CA ALA A 28 8.23 -0.35 -11.51
C ALA A 28 9.05 -1.49 -10.90
N MET A 29 8.72 -1.92 -9.68
CA MET A 29 9.36 -3.08 -9.03
C MET A 29 9.18 -4.36 -9.85
N ILE A 30 7.94 -4.65 -10.25
CA ILE A 30 7.61 -5.81 -11.08
C ILE A 30 8.39 -5.76 -12.40
N HIS A 31 8.36 -4.62 -13.09
CA HIS A 31 9.03 -4.45 -14.36
C HIS A 31 10.56 -4.66 -14.25
N THR A 32 11.20 -4.11 -13.21
CA THR A 32 12.65 -4.28 -13.00
C THR A 32 13.04 -5.75 -12.82
N LEU A 33 12.21 -6.54 -12.15
CA LEU A 33 12.46 -7.96 -11.88
C LEU A 33 12.03 -8.90 -13.02
N GLU A 34 10.90 -8.61 -13.69
CA GLU A 34 10.39 -9.44 -14.78
C GLU A 34 11.12 -9.20 -16.10
N ARG A 35 11.66 -7.99 -16.32
CA ARG A 35 12.38 -7.66 -17.56
C ARG A 35 13.51 -8.65 -17.89
N PRO A 36 14.43 -9.03 -16.97
CA PRO A 36 15.46 -10.03 -17.27
C PRO A 36 14.85 -11.43 -17.53
N LEU A 37 13.74 -11.76 -16.87
CA LEU A 37 13.07 -13.06 -17.01
C LEU A 37 12.25 -13.18 -18.30
N TRP A 38 11.86 -12.06 -18.90
CA TRP A 38 10.87 -12.01 -19.97
C TRP A 38 11.29 -12.79 -21.23
N LYS A 39 12.59 -12.78 -21.54
CA LYS A 39 13.14 -13.60 -22.63
C LYS A 39 12.89 -15.08 -22.38
N HIS A 40 13.12 -15.55 -21.16
CA HIS A 40 12.94 -16.95 -20.78
C HIS A 40 11.47 -17.35 -20.66
N PHE A 41 10.59 -16.41 -20.28
CA PHE A 41 9.14 -16.62 -20.36
C PHE A 41 8.68 -16.85 -21.79
N LYS A 42 9.15 -16.04 -22.73
CA LYS A 42 8.85 -16.20 -24.16
C LYS A 42 9.40 -17.53 -24.70
N ASP A 43 10.60 -17.91 -24.28
CA ASP A 43 11.19 -19.21 -24.65
C ASP A 43 10.37 -20.39 -24.09
N TRP A 44 9.85 -20.29 -22.87
CA TRP A 44 8.95 -21.28 -22.30
C TRP A 44 7.66 -21.39 -23.10
N ASP A 45 7.00 -20.27 -23.38
CA ASP A 45 5.72 -20.25 -24.10
C ASP A 45 5.85 -20.78 -25.55
N ASN A 46 7.01 -20.60 -26.18
CA ASN A 46 7.28 -21.10 -27.53
C ASN A 46 7.65 -22.60 -27.55
N ASN A 47 8.38 -23.08 -26.55
CA ASN A 47 8.98 -24.42 -26.60
C ASN A 47 8.21 -25.46 -25.78
N VAL A 48 7.40 -25.05 -24.79
CA VAL A 48 6.62 -25.97 -23.97
C VAL A 48 5.24 -26.13 -24.59
N PRO A 49 4.88 -27.33 -25.11
CA PRO A 49 3.58 -27.53 -25.72
C PRO A 49 2.45 -27.24 -24.71
N PRO A 50 1.32 -26.67 -25.17
CA PRO A 50 0.20 -26.36 -24.28
C PRO A 50 -0.24 -27.62 -23.56
N ILE A 51 -0.01 -27.65 -22.24
CA ILE A 51 -0.26 -28.83 -21.43
C ILE A 51 -1.78 -29.06 -21.40
N LYS A 52 -2.24 -30.16 -22.02
CA LYS A 52 -3.67 -30.46 -22.21
C LYS A 52 -4.45 -30.65 -20.91
N LYS A 53 -3.77 -30.87 -19.78
CA LYS A 53 -4.37 -30.90 -18.44
C LYS A 53 -4.02 -29.61 -17.70
N ARG A 54 -4.97 -29.05 -16.95
CA ARG A 54 -4.71 -27.97 -15.98
C ARG A 54 -3.62 -28.43 -15.02
N VAL A 55 -2.36 -28.06 -15.30
CA VAL A 55 -1.28 -28.25 -14.35
C VAL A 55 -1.51 -27.26 -13.23
N ARG A 56 -1.67 -27.78 -12.02
CA ARG A 56 -1.72 -26.96 -10.81
C ARG A 56 -0.39 -26.22 -10.72
N ASN A 57 -0.43 -24.89 -10.64
CA ASN A 57 0.74 -24.00 -10.56
C ASN A 57 1.57 -23.86 -11.86
N LYS A 58 0.92 -23.66 -13.01
CA LYS A 58 1.61 -23.33 -14.27
C LYS A 58 2.54 -22.12 -14.13
N ASP A 59 2.10 -21.08 -13.41
CA ASP A 59 2.87 -19.84 -13.22
C ASP A 59 4.17 -20.13 -12.46
N PHE A 60 4.11 -20.92 -11.39
CA PHE A 60 5.29 -21.36 -10.64
C PHE A 60 6.29 -22.11 -11.51
N GLN A 61 5.83 -23.03 -12.37
CA GLN A 61 6.74 -23.77 -13.25
C GLN A 61 7.41 -22.85 -14.29
N ARG A 62 6.67 -21.88 -14.82
CA ARG A 62 7.20 -20.89 -15.76
C ARG A 62 8.24 -20.01 -15.07
N ASP A 63 7.94 -19.52 -13.87
CA ASP A 63 8.84 -18.68 -13.07
C ASP A 63 10.10 -19.46 -12.69
N TYR A 64 9.93 -20.69 -12.18
CA TYR A 64 11.03 -21.60 -11.86
C TYR A 64 11.93 -21.87 -13.06
N TYR A 65 11.33 -22.14 -14.24
CA TYR A 65 12.09 -22.31 -15.47
C TYR A 65 12.89 -21.06 -15.82
N ALA A 66 12.28 -19.88 -15.77
CA ALA A 66 12.97 -18.64 -16.09
C ALA A 66 14.15 -18.36 -15.15
N TYR A 67 13.96 -18.53 -13.84
CA TYR A 67 15.04 -18.38 -12.85
C TYR A 67 16.14 -19.43 -13.03
N SER A 68 15.81 -20.68 -13.37
CA SER A 68 16.81 -21.73 -13.63
C SER A 68 17.70 -21.49 -14.85
N ARG A 69 17.34 -20.54 -15.73
CA ARG A 69 18.13 -20.16 -16.90
C ARG A 69 19.08 -19.00 -16.64
N LEU A 70 18.92 -18.29 -15.52
CA LEU A 70 19.82 -17.23 -15.12
C LEU A 70 21.12 -17.80 -14.58
N SER A 71 22.21 -17.04 -14.73
CA SER A 71 23.48 -17.32 -14.07
C SER A 71 23.37 -17.16 -12.55
N SER A 72 24.25 -17.82 -11.80
CA SER A 72 24.29 -17.70 -10.33
C SER A 72 24.52 -16.24 -9.87
N GLU A 73 25.27 -15.45 -10.64
CA GLU A 73 25.50 -14.02 -10.35
C GLU A 73 24.21 -13.20 -10.48
N GLU A 74 23.47 -13.36 -11.58
CA GLU A 74 22.17 -12.69 -11.80
C GLU A 74 21.11 -13.12 -10.76
N LEU A 75 21.14 -14.39 -10.32
CA LEU A 75 20.27 -14.88 -9.26
C LEU A 75 20.56 -14.20 -7.91
N ILE A 76 21.84 -14.03 -7.58
CA ILE A 76 22.26 -13.33 -6.36
C ILE A 76 21.88 -11.85 -6.44
N GLU A 77 22.08 -11.19 -7.58
CA GLU A 77 21.69 -9.81 -7.78
C GLU A 77 20.17 -9.62 -7.57
N ASN A 78 19.35 -10.45 -8.24
CA ASN A 78 17.90 -10.42 -8.09
C ASN A 78 17.46 -10.67 -6.64
N ARG A 79 18.14 -11.58 -5.93
CA ARG A 79 17.89 -11.83 -4.50
C ARG A 79 18.19 -10.61 -3.64
N ILE A 80 19.29 -9.90 -3.90
CA ILE A 80 19.65 -8.67 -3.18
C ILE A 80 18.61 -7.58 -3.43
N ILE A 81 18.20 -7.38 -4.69
CA ILE A 81 17.15 -6.43 -5.07
C ILE A 81 15.85 -6.75 -4.32
N LEU A 82 15.40 -8.00 -4.34
CA LEU A 82 14.19 -8.44 -3.64
C LEU A 82 14.27 -8.24 -2.13
N LYS A 83 15.40 -8.59 -1.50
CA LYS A 83 15.61 -8.36 -0.05
C LYS A 83 15.62 -6.89 0.32
N SER A 84 16.16 -6.02 -0.54
CA SER A 84 16.13 -4.57 -0.31
C SER A 84 14.70 -4.01 -0.23
N GLN A 85 13.75 -4.65 -0.93
CA GLN A 85 12.34 -4.25 -0.93
C GLN A 85 11.56 -4.75 0.30
N GLU A 86 12.03 -5.81 0.97
CA GLU A 86 11.38 -6.36 2.18
C GLU A 86 11.50 -5.39 3.38
N ASN A 87 12.62 -4.65 3.46
CA ASN A 87 12.94 -3.76 4.58
C ASN A 87 12.48 -2.31 4.40
N LEU A 88 11.84 -1.96 3.29
CA LEU A 88 11.29 -0.62 3.07
C LEU A 88 9.98 -0.43 3.84
N GLY A 89 10.06 -0.45 5.18
CA GLY A 89 9.06 0.19 6.04
C GLY A 89 9.08 1.68 5.69
N SER A 90 8.04 2.16 5.02
CA SER A 90 8.08 3.53 4.53
C SER A 90 8.01 4.48 5.73
N PHE A 91 8.89 5.47 5.77
CA PHE A 91 8.82 6.60 6.72
C PHE A 91 7.39 7.19 6.82
N ILE A 92 6.66 7.16 5.72
CA ILE A 92 5.24 7.53 5.62
C ILE A 92 4.36 6.69 6.55
N GLN A 93 4.64 5.39 6.74
CA GLN A 93 3.93 4.54 7.68
C GLN A 93 4.08 5.01 9.13
N VAL A 94 5.31 5.35 9.53
CA VAL A 94 5.60 5.85 10.88
C VAL A 94 4.91 7.19 11.09
N LEU A 95 4.99 8.09 10.11
CA LEU A 95 4.37 9.41 10.15
C LEU A 95 2.84 9.32 10.25
N LEU A 96 2.21 8.45 9.44
CA LEU A 96 0.76 8.24 9.46
C LEU A 96 0.27 7.61 10.76
N ASP A 97 1.01 6.64 11.30
CA ASP A 97 0.66 6.00 12.57
C ASP A 97 0.77 6.99 13.74
N LEU A 98 1.75 7.91 13.70
CA LEU A 98 1.89 9.00 14.65
C LEU A 98 0.73 10.01 14.56
N LEU A 99 0.37 10.42 13.34
CA LEU A 99 -0.76 11.33 13.10
C LEU A 99 -2.08 10.72 13.56
N TRP A 100 -2.30 9.43 13.33
CA TRP A 100 -3.49 8.71 13.79
C TRP A 100 -3.58 8.67 15.31
N LYS A 101 -2.48 8.34 15.99
CA LYS A 101 -2.41 8.30 17.46
C LYS A 101 -2.61 9.66 18.11
N LEU A 102 -2.21 10.76 17.45
CA LEU A 102 -2.40 12.12 17.95
C LEU A 102 -3.80 12.69 17.68
N SER A 103 -4.42 12.35 16.56
CA SER A 103 -5.69 12.95 16.13
C SER A 103 -6.91 12.33 16.82
N LEU A 104 -6.89 11.03 17.12
CA LEU A 104 -8.00 10.33 17.78
C LEU A 104 -8.40 10.93 19.15
N PRO A 105 -7.48 11.19 20.09
CA PRO A 105 -7.81 11.75 21.39
C PRO A 105 -8.45 13.14 21.30
N ILE A 106 -7.93 13.99 20.39
CA ILE A 106 -8.43 15.35 20.17
C ILE A 106 -9.89 15.30 19.69
N LEU A 107 -10.21 14.36 18.80
CA LEU A 107 -11.53 14.23 18.20
C LEU A 107 -12.54 13.66 19.20
N VAL A 108 -12.14 12.69 20.03
CA VAL A 108 -12.98 12.16 21.12
C VAL A 108 -13.33 13.26 22.12
N VAL A 109 -12.37 14.11 22.48
CA VAL A 109 -12.62 15.26 23.37
C VAL A 109 -13.55 16.28 22.71
N ALA A 110 -13.38 16.57 21.42
CA ALA A 110 -14.20 17.54 20.68
C ALA A 110 -15.65 17.07 20.43
N ILE A 111 -15.85 15.78 20.14
CA ILE A 111 -17.21 15.19 20.05
C ILE A 111 -17.84 15.10 21.44
N GLY A 112 -17.04 14.76 22.45
CA GLY A 112 -17.49 14.71 23.84
C GLY A 112 -17.99 16.06 24.34
N SER A 113 -17.29 17.16 24.03
CA SER A 113 -17.68 18.50 24.48
C SER A 113 -18.91 19.07 23.79
N THR A 114 -19.26 18.58 22.59
CA THR A 114 -20.41 19.07 21.80
C THR A 114 -21.70 18.28 22.04
N ASN A 115 -21.63 17.06 22.55
CA ASN A 115 -22.80 16.21 22.85
C ASN A 115 -23.24 16.25 24.32
N LEU A 116 -22.63 17.10 25.15
CA LEU A 116 -23.04 17.26 26.54
C LEU A 116 -24.34 18.07 26.65
N PRO A 117 -25.24 17.71 27.58
CA PRO A 117 -26.45 18.48 27.81
C PRO A 117 -26.11 19.91 28.24
N PRO A 118 -26.92 20.93 27.88
CA PRO A 118 -26.61 22.36 28.04
C PRO A 118 -26.33 22.83 29.48
N ASN A 119 -26.57 21.97 30.48
CA ASN A 119 -26.35 22.24 31.91
C ASN A 119 -25.22 21.40 32.53
N HIS A 120 -24.36 20.77 31.72
CA HIS A 120 -23.21 20.05 32.24
C HIS A 120 -22.11 21.04 32.70
N PRO A 121 -21.38 20.80 33.80
CA PRO A 121 -20.31 21.71 34.26
C PRO A 121 -19.14 21.85 33.26
N PHE A 122 -19.08 20.98 32.25
CA PHE A 122 -18.11 21.01 31.17
C PHE A 122 -18.70 21.47 29.81
N THR A 123 -19.97 21.90 29.78
CA THR A 123 -20.53 22.49 28.55
C THR A 123 -19.95 23.88 28.35
N VAL A 124 -19.19 24.06 27.29
CA VAL A 124 -18.65 25.37 26.92
C VAL A 124 -19.70 26.09 26.07
N GLN A 125 -20.30 27.17 26.61
CA GLN A 125 -21.21 28.03 25.85
C GLN A 125 -20.40 28.90 24.89
N TRP A 126 -20.16 28.38 23.70
CA TRP A 126 -19.57 29.13 22.61
C TRP A 126 -20.58 30.11 22.03
N ASN A 127 -20.13 31.29 21.58
CA ASN A 127 -21.01 32.14 20.75
C ASN A 127 -21.27 31.45 19.39
N GLU A 128 -22.33 31.86 18.69
CA GLU A 128 -22.73 31.25 17.41
C GLU A 128 -21.61 31.25 16.35
N VAL A 129 -20.81 32.32 16.28
CA VAL A 129 -19.66 32.43 15.35
C VAL A 129 -18.58 31.41 15.69
N VAL A 130 -18.26 31.23 16.97
CA VAL A 130 -17.25 30.26 17.42
C VAL A 130 -17.77 28.83 17.23
N GLN A 131 -19.05 28.59 17.47
CA GLN A 131 -19.69 27.29 17.23
C GLN A 131 -19.68 26.93 15.74
N GLN A 132 -19.93 27.90 14.86
CA GLN A 132 -19.87 27.71 13.41
C GLN A 132 -18.45 27.45 12.92
N LEU A 133 -17.45 28.20 13.41
CA LEU A 133 -16.03 27.96 13.11
C LEU A 133 -15.59 26.57 13.60
N PHE A 134 -16.05 26.17 14.79
CA PHE A 134 -15.76 24.85 15.36
C PHE A 134 -16.36 23.72 14.52
N HIS A 135 -17.63 23.82 14.13
CA HIS A 135 -18.26 22.83 13.23
C HIS A 135 -17.57 22.74 11.88
N SER A 136 -17.22 23.86 11.25
CA SER A 136 -16.46 23.86 10.01
C SER A 136 -15.10 23.19 10.19
N SER A 137 -14.39 23.48 11.27
CA SER A 137 -13.09 22.86 11.57
C SER A 137 -13.20 21.34 11.80
N LEU A 138 -14.27 20.88 12.46
CA LEU A 138 -14.52 19.45 12.67
C LEU A 138 -14.77 18.72 11.35
N ILE A 139 -15.47 19.33 10.39
CA ILE A 139 -15.69 18.75 9.06
C ILE A 139 -14.35 18.58 8.33
N TRP A 140 -13.47 19.58 8.37
CA TRP A 140 -12.13 19.49 7.80
C TRP A 140 -11.30 18.39 8.46
N ILE A 141 -11.26 18.34 9.80
CA ILE A 141 -10.53 17.32 10.55
C ILE A 141 -11.05 15.92 10.20
N ALA A 142 -12.38 15.72 10.20
CA ALA A 142 -13.00 14.45 9.88
C ALA A 142 -12.68 14.01 8.43
N ALA A 143 -12.77 14.93 7.46
CA ALA A 143 -12.44 14.65 6.06
C ALA A 143 -10.96 14.30 5.86
N SER A 144 -10.05 15.02 6.53
CA SER A 144 -8.62 14.72 6.53
C SER A 144 -8.35 13.35 7.14
N MET A 145 -8.94 13.02 8.29
CA MET A 145 -8.76 11.72 8.94
C MET A 145 -9.29 10.57 8.08
N ALA A 146 -10.48 10.72 7.49
CA ALA A 146 -11.02 9.72 6.57
C ALA A 146 -10.08 9.47 5.38
N SER A 147 -9.52 10.55 4.81
CA SER A 147 -8.53 10.46 3.72
C SER A 147 -7.26 9.74 4.16
N PHE A 148 -6.74 10.08 5.35
CA PHE A 148 -5.57 9.42 5.92
C PHE A 148 -5.83 7.93 6.18
N SER A 149 -6.99 7.56 6.73
CA SER A 149 -7.37 6.16 6.92
C SER A 149 -7.41 5.40 5.59
N CYS A 150 -7.96 6.01 4.53
CA CYS A 150 -7.95 5.43 3.20
C CYS A 150 -6.53 5.26 2.64
N ILE A 151 -5.65 6.27 2.81
CA ILE A 151 -4.24 6.21 2.41
C ILE A 151 -3.52 5.06 3.12
N VAL A 152 -3.69 4.95 4.45
CA VAL A 152 -3.10 3.85 5.24
C VAL A 152 -3.61 2.49 4.76
N LEU A 153 -4.91 2.37 4.48
CA LEU A 153 -5.49 1.12 3.98
C LEU A 153 -4.93 0.74 2.61
N VAL A 154 -4.87 1.70 1.67
CA VAL A 154 -4.27 1.51 0.34
C VAL A 154 -2.82 1.05 0.50
N GLN A 155 -2.03 1.75 1.30
CA GLN A 155 -0.65 1.40 1.57
C GLN A 155 -0.53 -0.02 2.14
N PHE A 156 -1.35 -0.38 3.12
CA PHE A 156 -1.35 -1.71 3.74
C PHE A 156 -1.64 -2.82 2.72
N LEU A 157 -2.62 -2.61 1.83
CA LEU A 157 -2.96 -3.57 0.78
C LEU A 157 -1.81 -3.74 -0.21
N PHE A 158 -1.21 -2.65 -0.67
CA PHE A 158 -0.06 -2.68 -1.59
C PHE A 158 1.18 -3.31 -0.94
N ALA A 159 1.50 -2.94 0.31
CA ALA A 159 2.62 -3.50 1.05
C ALA A 159 2.45 -5.02 1.29
N ARG A 160 1.23 -5.45 1.65
CA ARG A 160 0.91 -6.87 1.82
C ARG A 160 1.07 -7.65 0.51
N ASN A 161 0.59 -7.09 -0.59
CA ASN A 161 0.72 -7.72 -1.91
C ASN A 161 2.18 -7.79 -2.37
N ARG A 162 2.94 -6.70 -2.22
CA ARG A 162 4.39 -6.69 -2.49
C ARG A 162 5.13 -7.73 -1.68
N LYS A 163 4.90 -7.80 -0.36
CA LYS A 163 5.56 -8.78 0.51
C LYS A 163 5.27 -10.22 0.08
N LYS A 164 4.01 -10.54 -0.24
CA LYS A 164 3.65 -11.88 -0.75
C LYS A 164 4.38 -12.20 -2.04
N TRP A 165 4.43 -11.26 -2.98
CA TRP A 165 5.06 -11.43 -4.28
C TRP A 165 6.59 -11.55 -4.16
N VAL A 166 7.23 -10.72 -3.32
CA VAL A 166 8.67 -10.79 -3.03
C VAL A 166 9.03 -12.13 -2.40
N ASN A 167 8.29 -12.58 -1.39
CA ASN A 167 8.55 -13.86 -0.72
C ASN A 167 8.39 -15.05 -1.66
N TYR A 168 7.42 -14.97 -2.59
CA TYR A 168 7.23 -16.00 -3.61
C TYR A 168 8.45 -16.12 -4.54
N HIS A 169 8.97 -15.01 -5.06
CA HIS A 169 10.15 -15.03 -5.94
C HIS A 169 11.44 -15.39 -5.20
N LEU A 170 11.60 -14.93 -3.96
CA LEU A 170 12.74 -15.33 -3.11
C LEU A 170 12.75 -16.84 -2.89
N LEU A 171 11.59 -17.45 -2.62
CA LEU A 171 11.49 -18.90 -2.45
C LEU A 171 11.90 -19.67 -3.71
N ILE A 172 11.52 -19.18 -4.90
CA ILE A 172 11.93 -19.79 -6.17
C ILE A 172 13.45 -19.67 -6.36
N ILE A 173 14.01 -18.48 -6.14
CA ILE A 173 15.45 -18.24 -6.28
C ILE A 173 16.24 -19.14 -5.31
N ASP A 174 15.84 -19.20 -4.04
CA ASP A 174 16.51 -20.04 -3.04
C ASP A 174 16.47 -21.52 -3.46
N GLN A 175 15.33 -22.03 -3.98
CA GLN A 175 15.23 -23.40 -4.51
C GLN A 175 16.07 -23.68 -5.75
N VAL A 176 16.25 -22.68 -6.63
CA VAL A 176 17.12 -22.81 -7.81
C VAL A 176 18.58 -22.84 -7.39
N LEU A 177 18.98 -21.96 -6.47
CA LEU A 177 20.34 -21.92 -5.92
C LEU A 177 20.69 -23.24 -5.21
N GLU A 178 19.81 -23.77 -4.37
CA GLU A 178 20.01 -25.06 -3.67
C GLU A 178 20.23 -26.25 -4.61
N LYS A 179 19.74 -26.22 -5.85
CA LYS A 179 19.99 -27.29 -6.83
C LYS A 179 21.24 -27.09 -7.67
N THR A 180 21.76 -25.87 -7.70
CA THR A 180 22.90 -25.50 -8.54
C THR A 180 24.23 -25.69 -7.79
N PHE A 181 24.17 -25.75 -6.45
CA PHE A 181 25.27 -26.06 -5.53
C PHE A 181 25.08 -27.44 -4.90
#